data_AF-A0A812Y120-F1
#
_entry.id   AF-A0A812Y120-F1
#
_cell.length_a   1.000
_cell.length_b   1.000
_cell.length_c   1.000
_cell.angle_alpha   90.00
_cell.angle_beta   90.00
_cell.angle_gamma   90.00
#
_symmetry.space_group_name_H-M   'P 1'
#
loop_
_entity.id
_entity.type
_entity.pdbx_description
1 polymer ?
#
loop_
_entity_poly.entity_id
_entity_poly.type
_entity_poly.pdbx_seq_one_letter_code
_entity_poly.pdbx_strand_id
1 'polypeptide(L)'
;MPFAEVPVVVLAPSAQVDEPAAIRIKDVTKTGFQAVVAKPTGSSVAGASMTVSFVAVVPGVRQLPGSGLWLEAGRVSTAKLAASTKCRPSSGLSTSWQKVDFQNQFVEKPAFLTTIQTVNNEVGLPSANSEPWFTVGVNSVNPADAWVSLEMAETSEHGGSAVTQDEEVGWLAIQQGQAVQCASVYSTRSVKGWDNGPVTVSFGADMGGNPFVVASQSKRFGGDGGWVRVTSTSSTSAQVVIDEDVNCDTERKHTSEEVSVLAFSSSCILQ
;
A
#
# COMPACT_ATOMS: atom_id res chain seq x y z
N MET A 1 -1.30 -15.06 -20.68
CA MET A 1 -0.33 -16.15 -20.45
C MET A 1 0.04 -16.15 -18.97
N PRO A 2 0.30 -17.31 -18.34
CA PRO A 2 0.73 -17.36 -16.95
C PRO A 2 2.09 -16.65 -16.76
N PHE A 3 2.34 -16.12 -15.56
CA PHE A 3 3.68 -15.70 -15.16
C PHE A 3 4.61 -16.91 -15.02
N ALA A 4 5.92 -16.69 -15.21
CA ALA A 4 6.92 -17.74 -15.02
C ALA A 4 6.95 -18.27 -13.57
N GLU A 5 6.74 -17.37 -12.61
CA GLU A 5 6.65 -17.62 -11.17
C GLU A 5 5.45 -16.89 -10.58
N VAL A 6 5.12 -17.16 -9.31
CA VAL A 6 4.04 -16.42 -8.63
C VAL A 6 4.48 -14.95 -8.47
N PRO A 7 3.78 -13.97 -9.07
CA PRO A 7 4.18 -12.58 -9.03
C PRO A 7 3.88 -11.94 -7.68
N VAL A 8 4.65 -10.92 -7.31
CA VAL A 8 4.28 -9.93 -6.29
C VAL A 8 3.20 -9.03 -6.91
N VAL A 9 2.09 -8.85 -6.19
CA VAL A 9 0.99 -7.99 -6.58
C VAL A 9 0.96 -6.80 -5.63
N VAL A 10 1.02 -5.59 -6.18
CA VAL A 10 0.76 -4.35 -5.45
C VAL A 10 -0.38 -3.62 -6.12
N LEU A 11 -1.30 -3.08 -5.32
CA LEU A 11 -2.52 -2.43 -5.81
C LEU A 11 -2.75 -1.08 -5.14
N ALA A 12 -3.64 -0.29 -5.73
CA ALA A 12 -4.17 0.90 -5.12
C ALA A 12 -5.70 0.93 -5.27
N PRO A 13 -6.45 1.02 -4.15
CA PRO A 13 -7.86 1.32 -4.19
C PRO A 13 -8.11 2.77 -4.63
N SER A 14 -9.16 2.96 -5.41
CA SER A 14 -9.67 4.28 -5.75
C SER A 14 -10.54 4.89 -4.63
N ALA A 15 -11.04 6.12 -4.80
CA ALA A 15 -11.73 6.86 -3.74
C ALA A 15 -13.28 6.90 -3.81
N GLN A 16 -13.93 6.08 -4.63
CA GLN A 16 -15.41 6.13 -4.81
C GLN A 16 -16.20 5.74 -3.56
N VAL A 17 -15.56 5.06 -2.61
CA VAL A 17 -16.17 4.69 -1.32
C VAL A 17 -15.76 5.74 -0.28
N ASP A 18 -16.71 6.54 0.20
CA ASP A 18 -16.46 7.68 1.10
C ASP A 18 -16.22 7.31 2.57
N GLU A 19 -15.87 6.05 2.81
CA GLU A 19 -15.69 5.46 4.12
C GLU A 19 -14.35 4.72 4.16
N PRO A 20 -13.81 4.44 5.36
CA PRO A 20 -12.56 3.71 5.50
C PRO A 20 -12.64 2.33 4.82
N ALA A 21 -11.77 2.13 3.82
CA ALA A 21 -11.69 0.89 3.06
C ALA A 21 -10.31 0.70 2.42
N ALA A 22 -9.91 -0.56 2.31
CA ALA A 22 -8.73 -1.01 1.58
C ALA A 22 -9.07 -2.31 0.82
N ILE A 23 -8.14 -2.80 -0.01
CA ILE A 23 -8.32 -4.08 -0.69
C ILE A 23 -7.48 -5.14 0.02
N ARG A 24 -8.12 -6.25 0.39
CA ARG A 24 -7.43 -7.46 0.85
C ARG A 24 -7.37 -8.44 -0.30
N ILE A 25 -6.22 -9.10 -0.46
CA ILE A 25 -6.01 -10.13 -1.48
C ILE A 25 -5.58 -11.44 -0.86
N LYS A 26 -5.85 -12.54 -1.56
CA LYS A 26 -5.30 -13.85 -1.24
C LYS A 26 -5.16 -14.71 -2.48
N ASP A 27 -4.53 -15.87 -2.31
CA ASP A 27 -4.34 -16.88 -3.36
C ASP A 27 -3.67 -16.29 -4.61
N VAL A 28 -2.57 -15.55 -4.42
CA VAL A 28 -1.76 -15.06 -5.54
C VAL A 28 -1.12 -16.26 -6.24
N THR A 29 -1.47 -16.46 -7.50
CA THR A 29 -0.99 -17.55 -8.36
C THR A 29 -0.32 -16.98 -9.61
N LYS A 30 0.24 -17.87 -10.44
CA LYS A 30 0.79 -17.50 -11.76
C LYS A 30 -0.26 -16.92 -12.73
N THR A 31 -1.55 -17.02 -12.42
CA THR A 31 -2.64 -16.64 -13.33
C THR A 31 -3.63 -15.63 -12.76
N GLY A 32 -3.53 -15.30 -11.46
CA GLY A 32 -4.46 -14.37 -10.84
C GLY A 32 -4.41 -14.43 -9.31
N PHE A 33 -5.30 -13.66 -8.68
CA PHE A 33 -5.48 -13.58 -7.24
C PHE A 33 -6.96 -13.30 -6.95
N GLN A 34 -7.39 -13.52 -5.71
CA GLN A 34 -8.71 -13.09 -5.22
C GLN A 34 -8.57 -11.75 -4.50
N ALA A 35 -9.59 -10.90 -4.58
CA ALA A 35 -9.61 -9.58 -3.94
C ALA A 35 -11.00 -9.23 -3.40
N VAL A 36 -11.05 -8.50 -2.29
CA VAL A 36 -12.28 -7.94 -1.73
C VAL A 36 -12.03 -6.53 -1.21
N VAL A 37 -13.04 -5.67 -1.26
CA VAL A 37 -13.06 -4.42 -0.50
C VAL A 37 -13.26 -4.79 0.96
N ALA A 38 -12.22 -4.61 1.77
CA ALA A 38 -12.25 -4.81 3.20
C ALA A 38 -12.45 -3.47 3.90
N LYS A 39 -13.07 -3.54 5.09
CA LYS A 39 -13.27 -2.38 5.94
C LYS A 39 -12.80 -2.65 7.38
N PRO A 40 -12.29 -1.63 8.07
CA PRO A 40 -11.98 -1.74 9.49
C PRO A 40 -13.26 -1.79 10.34
N THR A 41 -13.13 -2.19 11.59
CA THR A 41 -14.18 -1.99 12.60
C THR A 41 -14.55 -0.50 12.68
N GLY A 42 -15.84 -0.21 12.93
CA GLY A 42 -16.38 1.16 12.93
C GLY A 42 -16.90 1.64 11.56
N SER A 43 -16.46 1.04 10.44
CA SER A 43 -16.87 1.45 9.09
C SER A 43 -18.22 0.87 8.64
N SER A 44 -19.07 1.70 8.03
CA SER A 44 -20.45 1.32 7.68
C SER A 44 -20.62 0.77 6.26
N VAL A 45 -19.54 0.70 5.47
CA VAL A 45 -19.55 0.29 4.05
C VAL A 45 -20.20 -1.07 3.87
N ALA A 46 -21.38 -1.11 3.25
CA ALA A 46 -22.04 -2.34 2.83
C ALA A 46 -22.26 -2.30 1.32
N GLY A 47 -21.78 -3.33 0.61
CA GLY A 47 -22.01 -3.48 -0.83
C GLY A 47 -21.31 -2.45 -1.73
N ALA A 48 -20.26 -1.78 -1.23
CA ALA A 48 -19.57 -0.79 -2.03
C ALA A 48 -18.56 -1.41 -3.01
N SER A 49 -18.40 -0.77 -4.16
CA SER A 49 -17.48 -1.18 -5.21
C SER A 49 -16.39 -0.13 -5.39
N MET A 50 -15.17 -0.61 -5.64
CA MET A 50 -13.99 0.22 -5.88
C MET A 50 -13.35 -0.20 -7.20
N THR A 51 -12.79 0.77 -7.91
CA THR A 51 -11.84 0.46 -8.98
C THR A 51 -10.48 0.15 -8.34
N VAL A 52 -9.79 -0.86 -8.86
CA VAL A 52 -8.48 -1.25 -8.34
C VAL A 52 -7.51 -1.24 -9.50
N SER A 53 -6.49 -0.39 -9.41
CA SER A 53 -5.30 -0.51 -10.26
C SER A 53 -4.33 -1.44 -9.56
N PHE A 54 -3.67 -2.32 -10.31
CA PHE A 54 -2.65 -3.20 -9.75
C PHE A 54 -1.48 -3.37 -10.71
N VAL A 55 -0.34 -3.73 -10.15
CA VAL A 55 0.86 -4.15 -10.85
C VAL A 55 1.25 -5.53 -10.35
N ALA A 56 1.57 -6.44 -11.27
CA ALA A 56 1.99 -7.80 -10.96
C ALA A 56 3.37 -8.04 -11.56
N VAL A 57 4.30 -8.50 -10.73
CA VAL A 57 5.73 -8.53 -11.03
C VAL A 57 6.35 -9.82 -10.54
N VAL A 58 7.09 -10.54 -11.39
CA VAL A 58 7.95 -11.65 -10.94
C VAL A 58 9.03 -11.11 -9.98
N PRO A 59 9.28 -11.77 -8.83
CA PRO A 59 10.34 -11.36 -7.90
C PRO A 59 11.72 -11.23 -8.55
N GLY A 60 12.57 -10.37 -7.99
CA GLY A 60 13.94 -10.15 -8.43
C GLY A 60 14.22 -8.73 -8.89
N VAL A 61 15.48 -8.50 -9.29
CA VAL A 61 16.01 -7.20 -9.74
C VAL A 61 16.04 -7.16 -11.26
N ARG A 62 15.51 -6.09 -11.86
CA ARG A 62 15.57 -5.86 -13.31
C ARG A 62 15.39 -4.39 -13.66
N GLN A 63 15.72 -4.03 -14.89
CA GLN A 63 15.32 -2.74 -15.44
C GLN A 63 13.93 -2.85 -16.06
N LEU A 64 13.10 -1.84 -15.83
CA LEU A 64 11.81 -1.70 -16.48
C LEU A 64 12.03 -1.46 -17.99
N PRO A 65 11.49 -2.34 -18.87
CA PRO A 65 11.65 -2.20 -20.31
C PRO A 65 11.23 -0.81 -20.81
N GLY A 66 12.00 -0.24 -21.74
CA GLY A 66 11.74 1.08 -22.32
C GLY A 66 12.09 2.27 -21.42
N SER A 67 12.31 2.08 -20.11
CA SER A 67 12.70 3.16 -19.18
C SER A 67 14.15 3.09 -18.71
N GLY A 68 14.71 1.89 -18.54
CA GLY A 68 16.00 1.70 -17.89
C GLY A 68 15.98 1.91 -16.36
N LEU A 69 14.84 2.28 -15.78
CA LEU A 69 14.70 2.41 -14.33
C LEU A 69 14.83 1.04 -13.66
N TRP A 70 15.64 0.98 -12.60
CA TRP A 70 15.74 -0.24 -11.79
C TRP A 70 14.45 -0.47 -11.00
N LEU A 71 13.98 -1.71 -11.03
CA LEU A 71 12.90 -2.23 -10.20
C LEU A 71 13.38 -3.50 -9.50
N GLU A 72 13.14 -3.56 -8.21
CA GLU A 72 13.28 -4.77 -7.42
C GLU A 72 11.93 -5.13 -6.81
N ALA A 73 11.59 -6.42 -6.87
CA ALA A 73 10.38 -6.95 -6.27
C ALA A 73 10.68 -8.11 -5.35
N GLY A 74 10.03 -8.13 -4.19
CA GLY A 74 10.21 -9.19 -3.23
C GLY A 74 9.04 -9.32 -2.28
N ARG A 75 9.24 -10.19 -1.31
CA ARG A 75 8.30 -10.51 -0.23
C ARG A 75 9.03 -10.50 1.09
N VAL A 76 8.30 -10.21 2.15
CA VAL A 76 8.78 -10.42 3.52
C VAL A 76 7.63 -10.95 4.37
N SER A 77 7.90 -11.96 5.19
CA SER A 77 6.93 -12.48 6.15
C SER A 77 7.08 -11.74 7.48
N THR A 78 5.97 -11.32 8.08
CA THR A 78 6.01 -10.61 9.35
C THR A 78 4.72 -10.69 10.16
N ALA A 79 4.85 -10.86 11.47
CA ALA A 79 3.83 -10.58 12.48
C ALA A 79 4.14 -9.30 13.29
N LYS A 80 5.05 -8.44 12.81
CA LYS A 80 5.38 -7.17 13.46
C LYS A 80 4.22 -6.19 13.26
N LEU A 81 3.75 -5.62 14.37
CA LEU A 81 2.58 -4.74 14.39
C LEU A 81 2.99 -3.27 14.57
N ALA A 82 2.27 -2.39 13.89
CA ALA A 82 2.13 -0.98 14.24
C ALA A 82 0.65 -0.69 14.48
N ALA A 83 0.37 0.25 15.39
CA ALA A 83 -0.98 0.67 15.73
C ALA A 83 -0.91 2.03 16.43
N SER A 84 -2.04 2.74 16.46
CA SER A 84 -2.24 3.91 17.30
C SER A 84 -1.97 3.61 18.77
N THR A 85 -1.64 4.66 19.53
CA THR A 85 -1.62 4.60 20.99
C THR A 85 -3.02 4.61 21.61
N LYS A 86 -4.05 4.95 20.82
CA LYS A 86 -5.47 4.87 21.20
C LYS A 86 -6.00 3.44 20.98
N CYS A 87 -7.09 3.08 21.66
CA CYS A 87 -7.81 1.81 21.54
C CYS A 87 -6.92 0.59 21.41
N ARG A 88 -6.02 0.46 22.39
CA ARG A 88 -5.12 -0.67 22.50
C ARG A 88 -5.74 -1.77 23.34
N PRO A 89 -5.46 -3.05 23.01
CA PRO A 89 -5.86 -4.14 23.87
C PRO A 89 -5.23 -3.99 25.25
N SER A 90 -5.94 -4.41 26.29
CA SER A 90 -5.48 -4.34 27.68
C SER A 90 -4.20 -5.15 27.95
N SER A 91 -3.92 -6.16 27.11
CA SER A 91 -2.67 -6.93 27.13
C SER A 91 -1.43 -6.11 26.74
N GLY A 92 -1.62 -4.90 26.22
CA GLY A 92 -0.59 -4.08 25.60
C GLY A 92 -0.25 -4.54 24.19
N LEU A 93 0.15 -3.59 23.34
CA LEU A 93 0.69 -3.82 22.01
C LEU A 93 1.85 -2.84 21.79
N SER A 94 3.01 -3.37 21.40
CA SER A 94 4.21 -2.58 21.12
C SER A 94 4.45 -2.49 19.62
N THR A 95 4.63 -1.27 19.12
CA THR A 95 5.01 -1.03 17.74
C THR A 95 6.39 -1.65 17.46
N SER A 96 6.49 -2.42 16.39
CA SER A 96 7.74 -3.03 15.95
C SER A 96 7.78 -3.16 14.43
N TRP A 97 8.99 -3.26 13.87
CA TRP A 97 9.20 -3.14 12.43
C TRP A 97 10.06 -4.28 11.89
N GLN A 98 9.70 -4.75 10.70
CA GLN A 98 10.42 -5.75 9.93
C GLN A 98 11.29 -5.07 8.89
N LYS A 99 12.59 -5.38 8.88
CA LYS A 99 13.51 -4.89 7.85
C LYS A 99 13.29 -5.63 6.53
N VAL A 100 13.38 -4.90 5.43
CA VAL A 100 13.48 -5.37 4.05
C VAL A 100 14.79 -4.84 3.48
N ASP A 101 15.72 -5.73 3.15
CA ASP A 101 16.97 -5.37 2.49
C ASP A 101 16.81 -5.44 0.96
N PHE A 102 17.28 -4.43 0.26
CA PHE A 102 17.31 -4.41 -1.21
C PHE A 102 18.58 -5.06 -1.73
N GLN A 103 18.46 -5.89 -2.76
CA GLN A 103 19.59 -6.43 -3.53
C GLN A 103 20.19 -5.35 -4.44
N ASN A 104 19.35 -4.48 -5.01
CA ASN A 104 19.79 -3.34 -5.78
C ASN A 104 20.15 -2.18 -4.85
N GLN A 105 21.37 -1.65 -5.02
CA GLN A 105 21.77 -0.43 -4.33
C GLN A 105 21.26 0.78 -5.10
N PHE A 106 20.17 1.39 -4.63
CA PHE A 106 19.68 2.63 -5.19
C PHE A 106 20.60 3.80 -4.80
N VAL A 107 20.62 4.86 -5.60
CA VAL A 107 21.36 6.09 -5.30
C VAL A 107 20.53 6.98 -4.35
N GLU A 108 19.27 7.17 -4.70
CA GLU A 108 18.27 7.89 -3.91
C GLU A 108 17.30 6.90 -3.26
N LYS A 109 16.43 7.38 -2.38
CA LYS A 109 15.30 6.58 -1.88
C LYS A 109 14.46 6.11 -3.09
N PRO A 110 14.26 4.79 -3.28
CA PRO A 110 13.35 4.32 -4.33
C PRO A 110 11.90 4.65 -3.96
N ALA A 111 11.03 4.76 -4.95
CA ALA A 111 9.60 4.64 -4.70
C ALA A 111 9.33 3.23 -4.16
N PHE A 112 8.66 3.13 -3.02
CA PHE A 112 8.43 1.89 -2.30
C PHE A 112 6.93 1.63 -2.15
N LEU A 113 6.46 0.56 -2.79
CA LEU A 113 5.06 0.20 -2.88
C LEU A 113 4.83 -1.16 -2.24
N THR A 114 3.72 -1.32 -1.53
CA THR A 114 3.48 -2.50 -0.69
C THR A 114 2.03 -2.96 -0.70
N THR A 115 1.82 -4.26 -0.56
CA THR A 115 0.48 -4.87 -0.34
C THR A 115 0.65 -6.17 0.43
N ILE A 116 -0.24 -6.43 1.39
CA ILE A 116 -0.29 -7.73 2.09
C ILE A 116 -0.89 -8.77 1.13
N GLN A 117 -0.19 -9.88 0.90
CA GLN A 117 -0.56 -10.91 -0.07
C GLN A 117 -1.37 -12.07 0.52
N THR A 118 -1.49 -12.12 1.85
CA THR A 118 -2.11 -13.21 2.61
C THR A 118 -3.16 -12.70 3.59
N VAL A 119 -3.93 -13.65 4.11
CA VAL A 119 -4.97 -13.44 5.13
C VAL A 119 -4.82 -14.49 6.23
N ASN A 120 -3.59 -14.75 6.67
CA ASN A 120 -3.25 -15.85 7.59
C ASN A 120 -3.88 -15.67 8.98
N ASN A 121 -4.20 -14.44 9.37
CA ASN A 121 -4.90 -14.12 10.61
C ASN A 121 -6.41 -13.90 10.41
N GLU A 122 -6.99 -14.18 9.23
CA GLU A 122 -8.42 -14.10 8.96
C GLU A 122 -8.99 -15.46 8.49
N VAL A 123 -10.30 -15.67 8.62
CA VAL A 123 -10.99 -16.86 8.12
C VAL A 123 -11.34 -16.69 6.63
N GLY A 124 -10.30 -16.49 5.80
CA GLY A 124 -10.43 -16.19 4.37
C GLY A 124 -10.55 -14.70 4.07
N LEU A 125 -11.01 -14.36 2.85
CA LEU A 125 -11.28 -12.95 2.52
C LEU A 125 -12.47 -12.46 3.36
N PRO A 126 -12.38 -11.29 3.99
CA PRO A 126 -13.43 -10.78 4.86
C PRO A 126 -14.73 -10.54 4.07
N SER A 127 -15.84 -11.05 4.61
CA SER A 127 -17.20 -10.77 4.13
C SER A 127 -17.93 -9.72 4.98
N ALA A 128 -17.31 -9.30 6.08
CA ALA A 128 -17.75 -8.27 7.02
C ALA A 128 -16.58 -7.33 7.34
N ASN A 129 -16.47 -6.84 8.59
CA ASN A 129 -15.24 -6.17 9.03
C ASN A 129 -14.06 -7.14 8.89
N SER A 130 -12.91 -6.63 8.48
CA SER A 130 -11.65 -7.37 8.55
C SER A 130 -11.12 -7.24 9.97
N GLU A 131 -11.03 -8.37 10.66
CA GLU A 131 -10.66 -8.46 12.08
C GLU A 131 -9.68 -9.64 12.25
N PRO A 132 -8.38 -9.39 12.52
CA PRO A 132 -7.76 -8.06 12.67
C PRO A 132 -7.68 -7.30 11.34
N TRP A 133 -7.90 -5.98 11.41
CA TRP A 133 -7.66 -5.07 10.29
C TRP A 133 -6.16 -4.87 10.08
N PHE A 134 -5.73 -4.97 8.82
CA PHE A 134 -4.36 -4.66 8.43
C PHE A 134 -4.26 -3.87 7.13
N THR A 135 -3.39 -2.87 7.17
CA THR A 135 -2.70 -2.31 6.00
C THR A 135 -1.19 -2.45 6.19
N VAL A 136 -0.38 -1.93 5.28
CA VAL A 136 1.09 -1.94 5.45
C VAL A 136 1.54 -0.58 5.98
N GLY A 137 2.10 -0.59 7.17
CA GLY A 137 2.84 0.56 7.70
C GLY A 137 4.27 0.54 7.17
N VAL A 138 4.82 1.71 6.85
CA VAL A 138 6.23 1.88 6.47
C VAL A 138 6.88 2.89 7.42
N ASN A 139 7.97 2.55 8.08
CA ASN A 139 8.66 3.48 9.01
C ASN A 139 9.68 4.37 8.30
N SER A 140 10.38 3.78 7.33
CA SER A 140 11.41 4.47 6.55
C SER A 140 11.72 3.70 5.28
N VAL A 141 12.08 4.45 4.25
CA VAL A 141 12.71 3.97 3.02
C VAL A 141 14.06 4.65 2.88
N ASN A 142 15.09 3.85 2.65
CA ASN A 142 16.47 4.25 2.42
C ASN A 142 16.95 3.64 1.08
N PRO A 143 18.10 4.07 0.54
CA PRO A 143 18.57 3.54 -0.75
C PRO A 143 18.91 2.03 -0.75
N ALA A 144 19.09 1.41 0.42
CA ALA A 144 19.44 0.00 0.56
C ALA A 144 18.44 -0.83 1.36
N ASP A 145 17.46 -0.20 2.03
CA ASP A 145 16.48 -0.92 2.84
C ASP A 145 15.18 -0.13 3.04
N ALA A 146 14.16 -0.85 3.49
CA ALA A 146 12.93 -0.29 4.04
C ALA A 146 12.52 -1.04 5.32
N TRP A 147 11.60 -0.46 6.07
CA TRP A 147 11.08 -1.03 7.31
C TRP A 147 9.56 -1.03 7.29
N VAL A 148 8.95 -2.21 7.41
CA VAL A 148 7.50 -2.42 7.26
C VAL A 148 6.88 -3.07 8.51
N SER A 149 5.57 -2.92 8.67
CA SER A 149 4.78 -3.61 9.69
C SER A 149 3.35 -3.83 9.19
N LEU A 150 2.61 -4.71 9.86
CA LEU A 150 1.16 -4.76 9.73
C LEU A 150 0.59 -3.59 10.53
N GLU A 151 0.01 -2.61 9.84
CA GLU A 151 -0.60 -1.40 10.44
C GLU A 151 -2.06 -1.67 10.76
N MET A 152 -2.41 -1.50 12.02
CA MET A 152 -3.77 -1.70 12.55
C MET A 152 -4.52 -0.39 12.75
N ALA A 153 -3.87 0.75 12.54
CA ALA A 153 -4.42 2.07 12.85
C ALA A 153 -5.00 2.10 14.28
N GLU A 154 -6.22 2.58 14.49
CA GLU A 154 -6.87 2.63 15.80
C GLU A 154 -7.71 1.39 16.12
N THR A 155 -7.64 0.32 15.32
CA THR A 155 -8.51 -0.86 15.50
C THR A 155 -7.87 -1.97 16.34
N SER A 156 -6.75 -1.70 17.01
CA SER A 156 -5.91 -2.77 17.57
C SER A 156 -6.57 -3.58 18.71
N GLU A 157 -7.55 -3.02 19.40
CA GLU A 157 -8.38 -3.74 20.37
C GLU A 157 -9.29 -4.81 19.73
N HIS A 158 -9.54 -4.73 18.42
CA HIS A 158 -10.33 -5.68 17.63
C HIS A 158 -9.44 -6.73 16.95
N GLY A 159 -8.78 -7.56 17.77
CA GLY A 159 -8.02 -8.71 17.28
C GLY A 159 -6.50 -8.54 17.26
N GLY A 160 -5.96 -7.40 17.69
CA GLY A 160 -4.50 -7.19 17.75
C GLY A 160 -3.77 -8.16 18.69
N SER A 161 -4.41 -8.57 19.79
CA SER A 161 -3.86 -9.60 20.69
C SER A 161 -3.96 -11.03 20.12
N ALA A 162 -4.69 -11.23 19.03
CA ALA A 162 -4.90 -12.54 18.40
C ALA A 162 -3.98 -12.78 17.19
N VAL A 163 -3.10 -11.83 16.86
CA VAL A 163 -2.15 -11.98 15.76
C VAL A 163 -1.08 -13.00 16.16
N THR A 164 -1.10 -14.15 15.49
CA THR A 164 -0.21 -15.29 15.81
C THR A 164 0.51 -15.85 14.61
N GLN A 165 0.11 -15.46 13.39
CA GLN A 165 0.70 -15.91 12.14
C GLN A 165 1.36 -14.72 11.43
N ASP A 166 2.48 -14.98 10.75
CA ASP A 166 3.06 -14.00 9.85
C ASP A 166 2.12 -13.78 8.65
N GLU A 167 1.98 -12.53 8.22
CA GLU A 167 1.46 -12.21 6.90
C GLU A 167 2.62 -11.98 5.92
N GLU A 168 2.43 -12.35 4.65
CA GLU A 168 3.37 -12.02 3.58
C GLU A 168 3.07 -10.62 3.06
N VAL A 169 4.04 -9.71 3.18
CA VAL A 169 4.01 -8.39 2.56
C VAL A 169 4.78 -8.44 1.25
N GLY A 170 4.08 -8.24 0.13
CA GLY A 170 4.68 -8.01 -1.17
C GLY A 170 5.14 -6.56 -1.30
N TRP A 171 6.33 -6.35 -1.86
CA TRP A 171 6.91 -5.02 -2.01
C TRP A 171 7.60 -4.83 -3.36
N LEU A 172 7.58 -3.59 -3.84
CA LEU A 172 8.34 -3.12 -5.01
C LEU A 172 9.17 -1.90 -4.61
N ALA A 173 10.47 -1.92 -4.92
CA ALA A 173 11.36 -0.77 -4.85
C ALA A 173 11.73 -0.35 -6.27
N ILE A 174 11.36 0.86 -6.68
CA ILE A 174 11.58 1.37 -8.04
C ILE A 174 12.41 2.64 -7.99
N GLN A 175 13.47 2.70 -8.78
CA GLN A 175 14.25 3.92 -8.97
C GLN A 175 13.32 5.07 -9.37
N GLN A 176 13.46 6.21 -8.70
CA GLN A 176 12.70 7.41 -9.07
C GLN A 176 13.11 7.90 -10.46
N GLY A 177 12.14 8.38 -11.23
CA GLY A 177 12.37 8.90 -12.57
C GLY A 177 11.21 8.64 -13.51
N GLN A 178 11.35 9.19 -14.71
CA GLN A 178 10.33 9.20 -15.74
C GLN A 178 10.87 8.61 -17.03
N ALA A 179 10.03 7.87 -17.73
CA ALA A 179 10.29 7.37 -19.07
C ALA A 179 9.01 7.38 -19.91
N VAL A 180 9.15 7.05 -21.20
CA VAL A 180 8.05 7.07 -22.18
C VAL A 180 6.81 6.29 -21.72
N GLN A 181 6.96 5.30 -20.84
CA GLN A 181 5.88 4.40 -20.43
C GLN A 181 5.60 4.37 -18.93
N CYS A 182 6.45 4.96 -18.10
CA CYS A 182 6.26 4.91 -16.67
C CYS A 182 6.84 6.11 -15.92
N ALA A 183 6.25 6.34 -14.75
CA ALA A 183 6.61 7.36 -13.79
C ALA A 183 6.79 6.72 -12.42
N SER A 184 7.95 6.92 -11.78
CA SER A 184 8.19 6.48 -10.41
C SER A 184 8.56 7.68 -9.55
N VAL A 185 7.78 7.92 -8.49
CA VAL A 185 7.90 9.11 -7.64
C VAL A 185 7.88 8.71 -6.17
N TYR A 186 8.85 9.23 -5.40
CA TYR A 186 8.79 9.30 -3.94
C TYR A 186 8.47 10.74 -3.55
N SER A 187 7.34 10.99 -2.89
CA SER A 187 6.87 12.35 -2.63
C SER A 187 7.66 13.02 -1.49
N THR A 188 7.63 14.35 -1.46
CA THR A 188 7.88 15.09 -0.21
C THR A 188 6.77 14.79 0.81
N ARG A 189 7.00 15.12 2.08
CA ARG A 189 5.99 14.99 3.15
C ARG A 189 4.88 16.04 3.00
N SER A 190 3.84 15.71 2.24
CA SER A 190 2.77 16.65 1.89
C SER A 190 1.36 16.07 1.88
N VAL A 191 1.19 14.74 1.78
CA VAL A 191 -0.13 14.10 1.65
C VAL A 191 -0.79 14.04 3.02
N LYS A 192 -2.04 14.48 3.14
CA LYS A 192 -2.76 14.55 4.43
C LYS A 192 -3.94 13.58 4.47
N GLY A 193 -4.67 13.59 5.59
CA GLY A 193 -5.85 12.75 5.80
C GLY A 193 -7.01 13.05 4.84
N TRP A 194 -7.96 12.11 4.75
CA TRP A 194 -9.17 12.19 3.94
C TRP A 194 -9.90 13.52 4.10
N ASP A 195 -10.12 13.93 5.34
CA ASP A 195 -10.87 15.14 5.70
C ASP A 195 -10.08 16.44 5.48
N ASN A 196 -8.79 16.35 5.14
CA ASN A 196 -7.99 17.49 4.66
C ASN A 196 -8.08 17.68 3.13
N GLY A 197 -8.62 16.70 2.42
CA GLY A 197 -8.69 16.67 0.97
C GLY A 197 -7.43 16.11 0.30
N PRO A 198 -7.56 15.68 -0.97
CA PRO A 198 -6.47 15.04 -1.70
C PRO A 198 -5.35 16.01 -2.05
N VAL A 199 -4.15 15.45 -2.19
CA VAL A 199 -2.93 16.14 -2.59
C VAL A 199 -2.45 15.61 -3.94
N THR A 200 -2.08 16.52 -4.83
CA THR A 200 -1.54 16.18 -6.15
C THR A 200 -0.07 15.78 -6.06
N VAL A 201 0.24 14.57 -6.56
CA VAL A 201 1.59 14.10 -6.83
C VAL A 201 1.80 14.14 -8.34
N SER A 202 2.71 15.01 -8.80
CA SER A 202 3.05 15.09 -10.21
C SER A 202 3.95 13.93 -10.62
N PHE A 203 3.68 13.37 -11.79
CA PHE A 203 4.58 12.42 -12.43
C PHE A 203 5.84 13.13 -12.93
N GLY A 204 5.74 14.38 -13.38
CA GLY A 204 6.86 15.06 -14.03
C GLY A 204 7.03 14.67 -15.51
N ALA A 205 6.13 13.85 -16.05
CA ALA A 205 5.98 13.55 -17.46
C ALA A 205 4.50 13.28 -17.80
N ASP A 206 4.16 13.35 -19.09
CA ASP A 206 2.83 13.01 -19.59
C ASP A 206 2.72 11.50 -19.85
N MET A 207 1.85 10.84 -19.09
CA MET A 207 1.51 9.42 -19.15
C MET A 207 0.28 9.15 -20.03
N GLY A 208 -0.26 10.15 -20.72
CA GLY A 208 -1.42 9.99 -21.61
C GLY A 208 -2.77 9.92 -20.88
N GLY A 209 -3.85 9.72 -21.65
CA GLY A 209 -5.21 10.06 -21.23
C GLY A 209 -5.81 9.33 -20.03
N ASN A 210 -5.25 8.19 -19.59
CA ASN A 210 -5.73 7.41 -18.44
C ASN A 210 -4.60 6.50 -17.90
N PRO A 211 -3.66 7.01 -17.10
CA PRO A 211 -2.59 6.18 -16.59
C PRO A 211 -3.08 5.21 -15.52
N PHE A 212 -2.51 4.01 -15.51
CA PHE A 212 -2.65 3.08 -14.39
C PHE A 212 -1.75 3.57 -13.26
N VAL A 213 -2.34 3.86 -12.10
CA VAL A 213 -1.60 4.39 -10.95
C VAL A 213 -1.74 3.46 -9.76
N VAL A 214 -0.60 3.08 -9.19
CA VAL A 214 -0.53 2.45 -7.88
C VAL A 214 0.23 3.35 -6.92
N ALA A 215 -0.16 3.34 -5.65
CA ALA A 215 0.42 4.18 -4.63
C ALA A 215 0.46 3.46 -3.28
N SER A 216 1.42 3.82 -2.45
CA SER A 216 1.53 3.32 -1.08
C SER A 216 2.08 4.40 -0.17
N GLN A 217 1.77 4.32 1.11
CA GLN A 217 2.43 5.12 2.11
C GLN A 217 3.89 4.69 2.20
N SER A 218 4.83 5.63 2.21
CA SER A 218 6.27 5.36 2.26
C SER A 218 6.90 5.74 3.58
N LYS A 219 6.16 6.46 4.41
CA LYS A 219 6.50 6.71 5.79
C LYS A 219 5.24 6.93 6.58
N ARG A 220 5.20 6.39 7.81
CA ARG A 220 4.23 6.65 8.86
C ARG A 220 4.76 7.79 9.72
N PHE A 221 4.05 8.88 9.72
CA PHE A 221 4.22 10.02 10.60
C PHE A 221 2.99 10.11 11.54
N GLY A 222 3.15 10.67 12.73
CA GLY A 222 2.00 10.80 13.64
C GLY A 222 1.57 9.50 14.33
N GLY A 223 0.42 9.58 14.98
CA GLY A 223 -0.03 8.62 15.98
C GLY A 223 -0.97 7.55 15.44
N ASP A 224 -1.93 7.94 14.60
CA ASP A 224 -3.15 7.16 14.39
C ASP A 224 -2.98 6.07 13.31
N GLY A 225 -2.04 6.26 12.38
CA GLY A 225 -1.76 5.31 11.30
C GLY A 225 -2.72 5.53 10.13
N GLY A 226 -2.45 4.91 8.98
CA GLY A 226 -3.28 5.14 7.80
C GLY A 226 -2.79 4.38 6.58
N TRP A 227 -3.45 4.63 5.45
CA TRP A 227 -3.08 4.03 4.17
C TRP A 227 -3.41 4.95 3.00
N VAL A 228 -2.72 4.82 1.88
CA VAL A 228 -2.96 5.68 0.72
C VAL A 228 -4.16 5.23 -0.09
N ARG A 229 -4.96 6.19 -0.55
CA ARG A 229 -5.98 6.00 -1.60
C ARG A 229 -5.73 6.96 -2.76
N VAL A 230 -6.00 6.49 -3.98
CA VAL A 230 -5.91 7.32 -5.19
C VAL A 230 -7.29 7.89 -5.50
N THR A 231 -7.45 9.21 -5.46
CA THR A 231 -8.76 9.86 -5.64
C THR A 231 -9.08 10.18 -7.09
N SER A 232 -8.08 10.60 -7.86
CA SER A 232 -8.20 10.80 -9.30
C SER A 232 -6.84 10.73 -9.96
N THR A 233 -6.85 10.53 -11.28
CA THR A 233 -5.65 10.56 -12.11
C THR A 233 -5.87 11.53 -13.26
N SER A 234 -4.79 12.18 -13.67
CA SER A 234 -4.68 12.91 -14.93
C SER A 234 -3.49 12.39 -15.70
N SER A 235 -3.24 12.92 -16.89
CA SER A 235 -2.11 12.47 -17.69
C SER A 235 -0.75 12.81 -17.06
N THR A 236 -0.67 13.78 -16.15
CA THR A 236 0.59 14.27 -15.57
C THR A 236 0.66 14.15 -14.04
N SER A 237 -0.38 13.62 -13.40
CA SER A 237 -0.43 13.52 -11.93
C SER A 237 -1.47 12.51 -11.42
N ALA A 238 -1.31 12.14 -10.15
CA ALA A 238 -2.35 11.49 -9.36
C ALA A 238 -2.70 12.36 -8.16
N GLN A 239 -3.98 12.41 -7.81
CA GLN A 239 -4.43 12.92 -6.53
C GLN A 239 -4.53 11.77 -5.54
N VAL A 240 -3.91 11.92 -4.38
CA VAL A 240 -3.81 10.89 -3.35
C VAL A 240 -4.15 11.46 -1.98
N VAL A 241 -4.57 10.59 -1.08
CA VAL A 241 -4.94 10.95 0.29
C VAL A 241 -4.57 9.83 1.25
N ILE A 242 -4.34 10.16 2.51
CA ILE A 242 -4.21 9.18 3.60
C ILE A 242 -5.60 8.93 4.14
N ASP A 243 -6.04 7.69 4.07
CA ASP A 243 -7.24 7.22 4.71
C ASP A 243 -6.89 6.68 6.11
N GLU A 244 -7.85 6.79 7.02
CA GLU A 244 -7.78 6.38 8.42
C GLU A 244 -9.05 5.59 8.74
N ASP A 245 -9.03 4.80 9.82
CA ASP A 245 -10.25 4.18 10.33
C ASP A 245 -11.14 5.20 11.06
N VAL A 246 -12.27 4.75 11.60
CA VAL A 246 -13.20 5.57 12.41
C VAL A 246 -13.62 4.86 13.70
N ASN A 247 -12.79 3.95 14.22
CA ASN A 247 -13.16 3.09 15.34
C ASN A 247 -13.16 3.86 16.67
N CYS A 248 -12.13 4.67 16.94
CA CYS A 248 -11.92 5.32 18.23
C CYS A 248 -12.38 6.76 18.27
N ASP A 249 -12.17 7.45 17.17
CA ASP A 249 -12.82 8.70 16.87
C ASP A 249 -13.30 8.70 15.41
N THR A 250 -14.09 9.70 15.05
CA THR A 250 -14.75 9.75 13.73
C THR A 250 -13.99 10.61 12.74
N GLU A 251 -12.78 11.07 13.08
CA GLU A 251 -12.02 12.02 12.30
C GLU A 251 -11.06 11.28 11.36
N ARG A 252 -10.96 11.75 10.11
CA ARG A 252 -9.98 11.23 9.14
C ARG A 252 -9.01 12.34 8.70
N LYS A 253 -8.72 13.29 9.60
CA LYS A 253 -7.66 14.30 9.46
C LYS A 253 -6.37 13.73 10.03
N HIS A 254 -5.40 13.60 9.13
CA HIS A 254 -4.09 13.05 9.44
C HIS A 254 -3.01 14.15 9.31
N THR A 255 -1.90 14.02 10.07
CA THR A 255 -0.68 14.79 9.78
C THR A 255 -0.16 14.50 8.37
N SER A 256 0.72 15.33 7.82
CA SER A 256 1.26 15.04 6.49
C SER A 256 2.16 13.81 6.48
N GLU A 257 2.10 13.05 5.39
CA GLU A 257 2.78 11.79 5.13
C GLU A 257 3.60 11.84 3.83
N GLU A 258 4.54 10.89 3.70
CA GLU A 258 5.27 10.63 2.46
C GLU A 258 4.64 9.42 1.76
N VAL A 259 4.51 9.48 0.43
CA VAL A 259 3.92 8.42 -0.38
C VAL A 259 4.79 8.12 -1.58
N SER A 260 4.66 6.90 -2.10
CA SER A 260 5.21 6.49 -3.38
C SER A 260 4.10 6.34 -4.40
N VAL A 261 4.37 6.76 -5.62
CA VAL A 261 3.46 6.65 -6.75
C VAL A 261 4.20 6.05 -7.94
N LEU A 262 3.59 5.04 -8.54
CA LEU A 262 4.01 4.48 -9.83
C LEU A 262 2.86 4.61 -10.82
N ALA A 263 3.13 5.25 -11.96
CA ALA A 263 2.17 5.38 -13.05
C ALA A 263 2.69 4.68 -14.31
N PHE A 264 1.78 4.10 -15.09
CA PHE A 264 2.04 3.55 -16.41
C PHE A 264 1.08 4.14 -17.44
N SER A 265 1.60 4.48 -18.63
CA SER A 265 0.79 5.07 -19.70
C SER A 265 -0.18 4.09 -20.38
N SER A 266 0.05 2.79 -20.19
CA SER A 266 -0.82 1.72 -20.66
C SER A 266 -0.60 0.45 -19.84
N SER A 267 -1.47 -0.55 -20.02
CA SER A 267 -1.25 -1.86 -19.41
C SER A 267 -0.01 -2.51 -20.02
N CYS A 268 0.87 -3.02 -19.17
CA CYS A 268 2.03 -3.80 -19.59
C CYS A 268 2.16 -5.05 -18.71
N ILE A 269 2.72 -6.12 -19.28
CA ILE A 269 3.09 -7.31 -18.51
C ILE A 269 4.59 -7.22 -18.27
N LEU A 270 4.97 -7.11 -17.00
CA LEU A 270 6.36 -7.18 -16.56
C LEU A 270 6.67 -8.64 -16.21
N GLN A 271 7.14 -9.42 -17.19
CA GLN A 271 7.64 -10.77 -16.98
C GLN A 271 9.13 -10.76 -16.68
#